data_AF-A0A0F4GPC7-F1
#
_entry.id   AF-A0A0F4GPC7-F1
#
_cell.length_a   1.000
_cell.length_b   1.000
_cell.length_c   1.000
_cell.angle_alpha   90.00
_cell.angle_beta   90.00
_cell.angle_gamma   90.00
#
_symmetry.space_group_name_H-M   'P 1'
#
loop_
_entity.id
_entity.type
_entity.pdbx_description
1 polymer ?
#
loop_
_entity_poly.entity_id
_entity_poly.type
_entity_poly.pdbx_seq_one_letter_code
_entity_poly.pdbx_strand_id
1 'polypeptide(L)'
;MPPPTRPATGANATSTSSTSKNSSDRFKQSNERNEYIPSFIAKKPFYIDDATASDADYLEHQRLQSENTTDTLANADWYARGSKKGPAATKYRKGACENCGSMSHTAKDCLQRKRKAGAKWTGRNIAADEVVKDVKLGWDAKRDRWNGFEAEEYAEVVQEFEAVEAMRKEAAGEADDGEEGAKYEEETDMGRTQKNSTRNLRLREDTAKYLKNLDLDSARYDPKTRSMEAGAEGAALNDLVAEEGFEKASGDAAEFERAQTYAWETQERGDRDKIHMQANPTEALLTRKRKAEEEVQKAEAKRKALADKYGSQDTVAKKPALLAAAQTSERYVEYDERGRIKGEEKKAEKSMYAEDVLINNHTSVWGSWWKDFQWGYACCHSTMKNSFCTGEEGRQAAEEAERFSRGEGLPTAKEAGNAREVDKEEAWEEEKREERHVSNGEDRPEKVNMDESKRRMEELKAGVTEADMEKYRREKVDQSDPMAKLLGTDELLDS
;
A
#
# COMPACT_ATOMS: atom_id res chain seq x y z
N MET A 1 -42.76 -44.02 -46.44
CA MET A 1 -41.74 -43.07 -46.91
C MET A 1 -40.98 -42.58 -45.68
N PRO A 2 -39.70 -42.92 -45.51
CA PRO A 2 -38.87 -42.36 -44.45
C PRO A 2 -38.31 -41.01 -44.89
N PRO A 3 -38.11 -40.07 -43.97
CA PRO A 3 -37.05 -39.09 -44.11
C PRO A 3 -36.04 -39.13 -42.95
N PRO A 4 -34.83 -38.59 -43.17
CA PRO A 4 -33.57 -39.25 -42.82
C PRO A 4 -32.91 -38.77 -41.52
N THR A 5 -32.05 -39.65 -40.99
CA THR A 5 -31.03 -39.38 -39.98
C THR A 5 -29.99 -38.36 -40.47
N ARG A 6 -29.58 -37.43 -39.59
CA ARG A 6 -28.38 -36.59 -39.75
C ARG A 6 -27.39 -36.84 -38.61
N PRO A 7 -26.07 -36.69 -38.86
CA PRO A 7 -25.01 -37.38 -38.13
C PRO A 7 -24.46 -36.61 -36.93
N ALA A 8 -23.84 -37.36 -36.03
CA ALA A 8 -23.05 -36.89 -34.90
C ALA A 8 -21.73 -36.26 -35.36
N THR A 9 -21.36 -35.12 -34.78
CA THR A 9 -19.98 -34.65 -34.66
C THR A 9 -19.82 -33.96 -33.31
N GLY A 10 -18.94 -34.51 -32.47
CA GLY A 10 -18.63 -33.96 -31.16
C GLY A 10 -17.94 -32.61 -31.25
N ALA A 11 -18.33 -31.71 -30.34
CA ALA A 11 -17.64 -30.46 -30.09
C ALA A 11 -17.01 -30.52 -28.70
N ASN A 12 -15.68 -30.42 -28.68
CA ASN A 12 -14.85 -30.27 -27.50
C ASN A 12 -15.31 -29.10 -26.64
N ALA A 13 -15.58 -29.38 -25.38
CA ALA A 13 -15.69 -28.37 -24.33
C ALA A 13 -14.32 -27.71 -24.15
N THR A 14 -14.21 -26.45 -24.61
CA THR A 14 -13.07 -25.60 -24.28
C THR A 14 -13.57 -24.55 -23.31
N SER A 15 -13.04 -24.62 -22.10
CA SER A 15 -13.23 -23.71 -20.98
C SER A 15 -13.07 -22.25 -21.42
N THR A 16 -14.14 -21.46 -21.34
CA THR A 16 -14.03 -20.01 -21.36
C THR A 16 -13.56 -19.55 -19.98
N SER A 17 -12.25 -19.55 -19.78
CA SER A 17 -11.61 -18.73 -18.75
C SER A 17 -11.88 -17.27 -19.10
N SER A 18 -12.74 -16.60 -18.35
CA SER A 18 -12.87 -15.16 -18.37
C SER A 18 -11.61 -14.52 -17.79
N THR A 19 -10.57 -14.45 -18.60
CA THR A 19 -9.42 -13.59 -18.34
C THR A 19 -9.95 -12.16 -18.35
N SER A 20 -9.85 -11.47 -17.21
CA SER A 20 -10.06 -10.03 -17.13
C SER A 20 -9.20 -9.37 -18.22
N LYS A 21 -9.87 -8.80 -19.23
CA LYS A 21 -9.20 -7.88 -20.14
C LYS A 21 -8.77 -6.70 -19.28
N ASN A 22 -7.46 -6.54 -19.12
CA ASN A 22 -6.84 -5.32 -18.64
C ASN A 22 -7.54 -4.13 -19.27
N SER A 23 -8.00 -3.21 -18.43
CA SER A 23 -8.69 -1.97 -18.79
C SER A 23 -7.79 -0.95 -19.52
N SER A 24 -6.53 -1.28 -19.79
CA SER A 24 -5.53 -0.42 -20.44
C SER A 24 -5.75 -0.19 -21.95
N ASP A 25 -6.91 -0.55 -22.50
CA ASP A 25 -7.19 -0.55 -23.95
C ASP A 25 -8.19 0.55 -24.39
N ARG A 26 -8.43 1.57 -23.53
CA ARG A 26 -9.35 2.69 -23.82
C ARG A 26 -8.69 3.94 -24.41
N PHE A 27 -7.37 4.04 -24.41
CA PHE A 27 -6.64 5.00 -25.25
C PHE A 27 -6.20 4.34 -26.57
N LYS A 28 -7.16 3.76 -27.31
CA LYS A 28 -6.93 3.53 -28.74
C LYS A 28 -6.90 4.91 -29.37
N GLN A 29 -5.70 5.40 -29.72
CA GLN A 29 -5.56 6.53 -30.64
C GLN A 29 -6.47 6.23 -31.83
N SER A 30 -7.49 7.05 -32.05
CA SER A 30 -8.25 6.95 -33.28
C SER A 30 -7.24 7.19 -34.40
N ASN A 31 -7.00 6.18 -35.24
CA ASN A 31 -6.20 6.33 -36.46
C ASN A 31 -6.96 7.15 -37.53
N GLU A 32 -7.94 7.93 -37.11
CA GLU A 32 -8.68 8.85 -37.96
C GLU A 32 -7.73 9.93 -38.46
N ARG A 33 -7.86 10.26 -39.75
CA ARG A 33 -7.01 11.25 -40.38
C ARG A 33 -7.29 12.62 -39.78
N ASN A 34 -6.31 13.18 -39.06
CA ASN A 34 -6.38 14.55 -38.61
C ASN A 34 -6.29 15.49 -39.82
N GLU A 35 -7.36 16.25 -40.06
CA GLU A 35 -7.51 17.18 -41.19
C GLU A 35 -6.44 18.27 -41.21
N TYR A 36 -5.89 18.60 -40.04
CA TYR A 36 -4.87 19.65 -39.89
C TYR A 36 -3.45 19.17 -40.22
N ILE A 37 -3.23 17.86 -40.44
CA ILE A 37 -1.92 17.37 -40.87
C ILE A 37 -1.74 17.68 -42.36
N PRO A 38 -0.74 18.50 -42.74
CA PRO A 38 -0.52 18.85 -44.14
C PRO A 38 -0.32 17.61 -45.01
N SER A 39 -0.81 17.70 -46.26
CA SER A 39 -0.79 16.56 -47.17
C SER A 39 0.61 15.98 -47.45
N PHE A 40 1.68 16.77 -47.34
CA PHE A 40 3.04 16.29 -47.55
C PHE A 40 3.58 15.43 -46.39
N ILE A 41 3.03 15.58 -45.17
CA ILE A 41 3.38 14.73 -44.03
C ILE A 41 2.53 13.46 -44.06
N ALA A 42 1.24 13.62 -44.34
CA ALA A 42 0.28 12.51 -44.34
C ALA A 42 0.45 11.55 -45.55
N LYS A 43 0.91 12.04 -46.70
CA LYS A 43 1.15 11.20 -47.87
C LYS A 43 2.43 10.39 -47.68
N LYS A 44 2.31 9.08 -47.88
CA LYS A 44 3.46 8.17 -47.93
C LYS A 44 4.29 8.48 -49.19
N PRO A 45 5.62 8.59 -49.07
CA PRO A 45 6.51 8.77 -50.22
C PRO A 45 6.64 7.46 -51.02
N PHE A 46 7.03 7.56 -52.30
CA PHE A 46 6.99 6.44 -53.26
C PHE A 46 7.86 5.22 -52.89
N TYR A 47 8.84 5.38 -52.01
CA TYR A 47 9.79 4.32 -51.61
C TYR A 47 9.29 3.51 -50.42
N ILE A 48 8.07 3.75 -49.94
CA ILE A 48 7.42 2.97 -48.88
C ILE A 48 6.26 2.22 -49.54
N ASP A 49 6.37 0.89 -49.58
CA ASP A 49 5.44 0.06 -50.32
C ASP A 49 4.09 -0.05 -49.60
N ASP A 50 3.01 0.26 -50.33
CA ASP A 50 1.62 0.12 -49.88
C ASP A 50 1.25 -1.33 -49.49
N ALA A 51 2.02 -2.33 -49.94
CA ALA A 51 1.82 -3.74 -49.60
C ALA A 51 2.40 -4.14 -48.23
N THR A 52 3.36 -3.38 -47.72
CA THR A 52 4.02 -3.63 -46.43
C THR A 52 3.48 -2.78 -45.30
N ALA A 53 2.98 -1.58 -45.63
CA ALA A 53 2.39 -0.66 -44.67
C ALA A 53 0.93 -1.01 -44.46
N SER A 54 0.49 -1.08 -43.21
CA SER A 54 -0.91 -1.32 -42.92
C SER A 54 -1.74 -0.08 -43.29
N ASP A 55 -2.85 -0.25 -44.02
CA ASP A 55 -3.81 0.85 -44.28
C ASP A 55 -4.49 1.34 -42.99
N ALA A 56 -4.29 0.64 -41.88
CA ALA A 56 -4.81 0.98 -40.57
C ALA A 56 -4.14 2.21 -39.95
N ASP A 57 -2.92 2.58 -40.36
CA ASP A 57 -2.21 3.77 -39.89
C ASP A 57 -1.57 4.55 -41.04
N TYR A 58 -2.07 5.77 -41.26
CA TYR A 58 -1.62 6.63 -42.36
C TYR A 58 -0.31 7.37 -42.06
N LEU A 59 0.19 7.33 -40.82
CA LEU A 59 1.43 8.00 -40.37
C LEU A 59 2.55 7.00 -40.04
N GLU A 60 2.40 5.73 -40.41
CA GLU A 60 3.37 4.67 -40.12
C GLU A 60 4.78 5.03 -40.63
N HIS A 61 4.89 5.69 -41.79
CA HIS A 61 6.17 6.15 -42.35
C HIS A 61 6.86 7.26 -41.55
N GLN A 62 6.11 7.98 -40.72
CA GLN A 62 6.65 9.01 -39.82
C GLN A 62 7.00 8.44 -38.45
N ARG A 63 6.55 7.23 -38.13
CA ARG A 63 6.95 6.55 -36.88
C ARG A 63 8.41 6.11 -36.96
N LEU A 64 9.02 5.98 -35.78
CA LEU A 64 10.43 5.60 -35.66
C LEU A 64 10.64 4.22 -36.30
N GLN A 65 11.47 4.18 -37.36
CA GLN A 65 11.87 2.93 -37.99
C GLN A 65 12.83 2.17 -37.06
N SER A 66 12.69 0.85 -37.00
CA SER A 66 13.45 -0.03 -36.09
C SER A 66 14.97 0.04 -36.25
N GLU A 67 15.48 0.52 -37.39
CA GLU A 67 16.92 0.69 -37.61
C GLU A 67 17.55 1.81 -36.76
N ASN A 68 16.74 2.78 -36.30
CA ASN A 68 17.23 3.94 -35.53
C ASN A 68 17.17 3.74 -34.01
N THR A 69 16.65 2.61 -33.51
CA THR A 69 16.61 2.32 -32.07
C THR A 69 17.94 1.74 -31.60
N THR A 70 19.00 2.54 -31.65
CA THR A 70 20.30 2.22 -31.04
C THR A 70 20.42 2.75 -29.61
N ASP A 71 19.31 3.14 -28.96
CA ASP A 71 19.33 3.60 -27.58
C ASP A 71 19.38 2.40 -26.62
N THR A 72 20.62 2.00 -26.37
CA THR A 72 21.07 0.96 -25.46
C THR A 72 21.19 1.52 -24.03
N LEU A 73 20.10 1.93 -23.40
CA LEU A 73 20.10 2.18 -21.94
C LEU A 73 19.47 1.00 -21.18
N ALA A 74 18.29 0.54 -21.62
CA ALA A 74 17.65 -0.64 -21.03
C ALA A 74 18.39 -1.96 -21.34
N ASN A 75 19.12 -2.00 -22.46
CA ASN A 75 19.94 -3.14 -22.89
C ASN A 75 21.44 -2.80 -22.84
N ALA A 76 21.85 -1.83 -22.00
CA ALA A 76 23.23 -1.37 -21.91
C ALA A 76 24.13 -2.42 -21.25
N ASP A 77 24.50 -3.44 -22.00
CA ASP A 77 25.56 -4.36 -21.59
C ASP A 77 26.87 -3.58 -21.45
N TRP A 78 27.44 -3.55 -20.25
CA TRP A 78 28.79 -3.01 -20.04
C TRP A 78 29.86 -4.07 -20.31
N TYR A 79 31.11 -3.62 -20.48
CA TYR A 79 32.26 -4.51 -20.61
C TYR A 79 32.39 -5.40 -19.38
N ALA A 80 32.44 -6.72 -19.58
CA ALA A 80 32.61 -7.69 -18.50
C ALA A 80 34.07 -7.69 -17.99
N ARG A 81 34.38 -6.76 -17.08
CA ARG A 81 35.72 -6.59 -16.51
C ARG A 81 36.14 -7.85 -15.76
N GLY A 82 37.38 -8.30 -15.99
CA GLY A 82 37.94 -9.47 -15.29
C GLY A 82 37.36 -10.83 -15.68
N SER A 83 36.38 -10.89 -16.59
CA SER A 83 35.75 -12.14 -17.02
C SER A 83 36.70 -13.00 -17.88
N LYS A 84 36.81 -14.27 -17.52
CA LYS A 84 37.66 -15.27 -18.19
C LYS A 84 36.79 -16.24 -18.98
N LYS A 85 37.16 -16.54 -20.23
CA LYS A 85 36.44 -17.47 -21.12
C LYS A 85 36.44 -18.92 -20.63
N GLY A 86 37.34 -19.27 -19.70
CA GLY A 86 37.46 -20.62 -19.15
C GLY A 86 38.71 -20.78 -18.27
N PRO A 87 39.00 -22.01 -17.82
CA PRO A 87 40.20 -22.30 -17.05
C PRO A 87 41.46 -21.99 -17.86
N ALA A 88 42.56 -21.68 -17.15
CA ALA A 88 43.84 -21.44 -17.78
C ALA A 88 44.30 -22.68 -18.57
N ALA A 89 44.83 -22.46 -19.78
CA ALA A 89 45.40 -23.55 -20.56
C ALA A 89 46.65 -24.09 -19.85
N THR A 90 46.83 -25.41 -19.84
CA THR A 90 47.98 -26.07 -19.21
C THR A 90 49.24 -26.04 -20.08
N LYS A 91 49.10 -25.75 -21.38
CA LYS A 91 50.20 -25.68 -22.34
C LYS A 91 50.12 -24.40 -23.15
N TYR A 92 51.30 -23.90 -23.52
CA TYR A 92 51.41 -22.72 -24.38
C TYR A 92 50.83 -23.02 -25.77
N ARG A 93 49.96 -22.12 -26.24
CA ARG A 93 49.31 -22.20 -27.55
C ARG A 93 50.03 -21.30 -28.55
N LYS A 94 50.16 -21.75 -29.80
CA LYS A 94 50.79 -20.95 -30.86
C LYS A 94 49.95 -19.70 -31.12
N GLY A 95 50.59 -18.53 -31.11
CA GLY A 95 49.89 -17.23 -31.24
C GLY A 95 49.50 -16.60 -29.90
N ALA A 96 49.72 -17.27 -28.77
CA ALA A 96 49.52 -16.69 -27.45
C ALA A 96 50.63 -15.70 -27.09
N CYS A 97 50.35 -14.76 -26.21
CA CYS A 97 51.30 -13.82 -25.66
C CYS A 97 52.55 -14.54 -25.14
N GLU A 98 53.73 -14.10 -25.57
CA GLU A 98 54.99 -14.77 -25.23
C GLU A 98 55.33 -14.67 -23.73
N ASN A 99 54.79 -13.66 -23.05
CA ASN A 99 55.01 -13.40 -21.63
C ASN A 99 54.06 -14.21 -20.73
N CYS A 100 52.73 -14.04 -20.90
CA CYS A 100 51.72 -14.61 -20.00
C CYS A 100 51.02 -15.86 -20.55
N GLY A 101 51.05 -16.10 -21.87
CA GLY A 101 50.44 -17.27 -22.49
C GLY A 101 48.93 -17.19 -22.77
N SER A 102 48.27 -16.04 -22.60
CA SER A 102 46.89 -15.84 -23.05
C SER A 102 46.82 -15.56 -24.56
N MET A 103 45.68 -15.87 -25.18
CA MET A 103 45.40 -15.58 -26.60
C MET A 103 44.71 -14.22 -26.83
N SER A 104 44.35 -13.49 -25.76
CA SER A 104 43.57 -12.24 -25.87
C SER A 104 44.38 -11.03 -26.34
N HIS A 105 45.70 -11.01 -26.13
CA HIS A 105 46.55 -9.85 -26.39
C HIS A 105 47.98 -10.23 -26.83
N THR A 106 48.74 -9.25 -27.31
CA THR A 106 50.15 -9.43 -27.71
C THR A 106 51.12 -9.21 -26.55
N ALA A 107 52.40 -9.57 -26.72
CA ALA A 107 53.41 -9.38 -25.67
C ALA A 107 53.65 -7.92 -25.27
N LYS A 108 53.31 -6.96 -26.13
CA LYS A 108 53.45 -5.51 -25.85
C LYS A 108 52.31 -4.99 -24.97
N ASP A 109 51.11 -5.50 -25.19
CA ASP A 109 49.89 -5.08 -24.47
C ASP A 109 49.60 -5.99 -23.27
N CYS A 110 50.62 -6.71 -22.81
CA CYS A 110 50.50 -7.67 -21.72
C CYS A 110 50.41 -6.96 -20.37
N LEU A 111 49.26 -7.12 -19.69
CA LEU A 111 48.99 -6.59 -18.34
C LEU A 111 49.86 -7.24 -17.25
N GLN A 112 50.37 -8.45 -17.50
CA GLN A 112 51.25 -9.14 -16.57
C GLN A 112 52.68 -8.61 -16.67
N ARG A 113 53.35 -8.51 -15.52
CA ARG A 113 54.78 -8.12 -15.43
C ARG A 113 55.62 -8.91 -16.42
N LYS A 114 56.50 -8.21 -17.16
CA LYS A 114 57.44 -8.83 -18.13
C LYS A 114 58.37 -9.81 -17.41
N ARG A 115 58.28 -11.09 -17.75
CA ARG A 115 59.11 -12.17 -17.19
C ARG A 115 60.45 -12.25 -17.93
N LYS A 116 61.50 -12.69 -17.24
CA LYS A 116 62.83 -12.93 -17.84
C LYS A 116 62.79 -14.10 -18.84
N ALA A 117 62.11 -15.17 -18.46
CA ALA A 117 61.76 -16.27 -19.34
C ALA A 117 60.23 -16.34 -19.41
N GLY A 118 59.66 -15.96 -20.56
CA GLY A 118 58.22 -15.90 -20.77
C GLY A 118 57.53 -17.27 -20.76
N ALA A 119 56.20 -17.27 -20.72
CA ALA A 119 55.37 -18.48 -20.79
C ALA A 119 55.64 -19.32 -22.06
N LYS A 120 56.08 -18.69 -23.16
CA LYS A 120 56.47 -19.38 -24.40
C LYS A 120 57.59 -20.41 -24.20
N TRP A 121 58.56 -20.09 -23.35
CA TRP A 121 59.76 -20.91 -23.14
C TRP A 121 59.66 -21.79 -21.90
N THR A 122 58.96 -21.32 -20.88
CA THR A 122 58.85 -22.02 -19.58
C THR A 122 57.59 -22.88 -19.46
N GLY A 123 56.52 -22.56 -20.21
CA GLY A 123 55.23 -23.24 -20.12
C GLY A 123 54.54 -23.15 -18.76
N ARG A 124 55.06 -22.35 -17.82
CA ARG A 124 54.56 -22.22 -16.45
C ARG A 124 53.72 -20.96 -16.28
N ASN A 125 52.73 -21.02 -15.38
CA ASN A 125 51.87 -19.89 -15.01
C ASN A 125 51.22 -19.21 -16.22
N ILE A 126 50.47 -19.99 -17.00
CA ILE A 126 49.72 -19.51 -18.17
C ILE A 126 48.46 -18.80 -17.67
N ALA A 127 48.22 -17.59 -18.18
CA ALA A 127 47.01 -16.84 -17.88
C ALA A 127 45.80 -17.42 -18.64
N ALA A 128 44.62 -17.31 -18.04
CA ALA A 128 43.35 -17.60 -18.72
C ALA A 128 43.05 -16.55 -19.79
N ASP A 129 42.28 -16.92 -20.80
CA ASP A 129 41.87 -15.99 -21.87
C ASP A 129 40.73 -15.08 -21.41
N GLU A 130 40.82 -13.80 -21.73
CA GLU A 130 39.82 -12.78 -21.38
C GLU A 130 38.66 -12.75 -22.40
N VAL A 131 37.46 -12.38 -21.95
CA VAL A 131 36.32 -12.12 -22.82
C VAL A 131 36.41 -10.69 -23.36
N VAL A 132 36.77 -10.55 -24.63
CA VAL A 132 36.73 -9.25 -25.33
C VAL A 132 35.33 -9.09 -25.94
N LYS A 133 34.59 -8.06 -25.51
CA LYS A 133 33.31 -7.62 -26.09
C LYS A 133 33.52 -6.27 -26.78
N ASP A 134 32.84 -6.04 -27.91
CA ASP A 134 32.76 -4.73 -28.57
C ASP A 134 31.35 -4.15 -28.33
N VAL A 135 31.27 -3.07 -27.54
CA VAL A 135 29.98 -2.50 -27.11
C VAL A 135 29.77 -1.14 -27.78
N LYS A 136 28.74 -1.04 -28.61
CA LYS A 136 28.34 0.20 -29.28
C LYS A 136 27.28 0.92 -28.46
N LEU A 137 27.72 1.90 -27.67
CA LEU A 137 26.87 2.72 -26.82
C LEU A 137 26.59 4.11 -27.43
N GLY A 138 25.46 4.71 -27.03
CA GLY A 138 25.10 6.10 -27.32
C GLY A 138 26.02 7.15 -26.65
N TRP A 139 25.75 8.44 -26.86
CA TRP A 139 26.62 9.52 -26.34
C TRP A 139 26.61 9.59 -24.81
N ASP A 140 25.42 9.49 -24.21
CA ASP A 140 25.21 9.54 -22.76
C ASP A 140 25.72 8.27 -22.09
N ALA A 141 25.33 7.10 -22.61
CA ALA A 141 25.79 5.80 -22.14
C ALA A 141 27.32 5.63 -22.22
N LYS A 142 28.05 6.28 -23.13
CA LYS A 142 29.53 6.26 -23.12
C LYS A 142 30.16 7.08 -21.99
N ARG A 143 29.45 8.09 -21.50
CA ARG A 143 29.94 9.07 -20.51
C ARG A 143 29.34 8.88 -19.14
N ASP A 144 28.38 7.98 -19.01
CA ASP A 144 27.84 7.63 -17.71
C ASP A 144 28.96 7.16 -16.78
N ARG A 145 29.09 7.88 -15.66
CA ARG A 145 30.07 7.60 -14.61
C ARG A 145 29.78 6.27 -13.93
N TRP A 146 28.50 5.87 -13.90
CA TRP A 146 28.01 4.69 -13.20
C TRP A 146 27.97 3.45 -14.10
N ASN A 147 28.68 3.47 -15.23
CA ASN A 147 28.81 2.33 -16.11
C ASN A 147 29.50 1.13 -15.44
N GLY A 148 28.76 0.03 -15.30
CA GLY A 148 29.22 -1.19 -14.63
C GLY A 148 29.09 -1.14 -13.11
N PHE A 149 28.27 -0.23 -12.58
CA PHE A 149 27.89 -0.23 -11.16
C PHE A 149 27.07 -1.47 -10.84
N GLU A 150 27.50 -2.23 -9.83
CA GLU A 150 26.76 -3.38 -9.32
C GLU A 150 25.82 -2.91 -8.21
N ALA A 151 24.53 -3.27 -8.29
CA ALA A 151 23.54 -2.83 -7.29
C ALA A 151 23.88 -3.29 -5.85
N GLU A 152 24.68 -4.35 -5.71
CA GLU A 152 25.15 -4.86 -4.42
C GLU A 152 26.14 -3.89 -3.74
N GLU A 153 26.93 -3.11 -4.48
CA GLU A 153 27.85 -2.11 -3.89
C GLU A 153 27.10 -1.02 -3.13
N TYR A 154 25.82 -0.76 -3.47
CA TYR A 154 25.00 0.19 -2.72
C TYR A 154 24.69 -0.28 -1.28
N ALA A 155 24.82 -1.58 -1.00
CA ALA A 155 24.60 -2.12 0.34
C ALA A 155 25.63 -1.59 1.35
N GLU A 156 26.86 -1.28 0.92
CA GLU A 156 27.89 -0.69 1.79
C GLU A 156 27.45 0.70 2.28
N VAL A 157 26.87 1.52 1.40
CA VAL A 157 26.34 2.84 1.75
C VAL A 157 25.18 2.72 2.75
N VAL A 158 24.34 1.71 2.59
CA VAL A 158 23.25 1.42 3.54
C VAL A 158 23.82 1.04 4.91
N GLN A 159 24.82 0.16 4.96
CA GLN A 159 25.48 -0.24 6.21
C GLN A 159 26.16 0.94 6.91
N GLU A 160 26.81 1.83 6.15
CA GLU A 160 27.37 3.07 6.71
C GLU A 160 26.28 3.96 7.32
N PHE A 161 25.14 4.10 6.65
CA PHE A 161 24.01 4.88 7.16
C PHE A 161 23.41 4.25 8.44
N GLU A 162 23.23 2.93 8.45
CA GLU A 162 22.77 2.17 9.61
C GLU A 162 23.72 2.31 10.81
N ALA A 163 25.04 2.27 10.58
CA ALA A 163 26.04 2.47 11.62
C ALA A 163 25.99 3.91 12.18
N VAL A 164 25.79 4.91 11.32
CA VAL A 164 25.64 6.31 11.75
C VAL A 164 24.34 6.51 12.54
N GLU A 165 23.24 5.88 12.13
CA GLU A 165 21.98 5.91 12.88
C GLU A 165 22.09 5.20 14.24
N ALA A 166 22.82 4.07 14.30
CA ALA A 166 23.10 3.38 15.56
C ALA A 166 23.91 4.26 16.51
N MET A 167 25.01 4.87 16.04
CA MET A 167 25.79 5.82 16.85
C MET A 167 24.96 7.04 17.27
N ARG A 168 24.08 7.55 16.40
CA ARG A 168 23.17 8.65 16.73
C ARG A 168 22.15 8.24 17.79
N LYS A 169 21.65 7.01 17.74
CA LYS A 169 20.71 6.47 18.71
C LYS A 169 21.38 6.22 20.07
N GLU A 170 22.60 5.71 20.09
CA GLU A 170 23.38 5.55 21.33
C GLU A 170 23.67 6.92 21.96
N ALA A 171 24.11 7.90 21.17
CA ALA A 171 24.34 9.26 21.64
C ALA A 171 23.05 9.99 22.09
N ALA A 172 21.91 9.68 21.50
CA ALA A 172 20.60 10.20 21.92
C ALA A 172 20.06 9.46 23.16
N GLY A 173 20.35 8.17 23.30
CA GLY A 173 19.97 7.36 24.47
C GLY A 173 20.74 7.75 25.73
N GLU A 174 21.95 8.28 25.61
CA GLU A 174 22.67 8.93 26.72
C GLU A 174 22.09 10.30 27.13
N ALA A 175 21.14 10.85 26.35
CA ALA A 175 20.52 12.16 26.61
C ALA A 175 19.07 12.07 27.15
N ASP A 176 18.49 10.87 27.30
CA ASP A 176 17.05 10.66 27.63
C ASP A 176 16.79 10.26 29.10
N ASP A 177 17.77 10.40 30.00
CA ASP A 177 17.55 10.23 31.45
C ASP A 177 17.23 11.57 32.15
N GLY A 178 16.43 12.43 31.51
CA GLY A 178 16.12 13.76 32.06
C GLY A 178 14.94 14.48 31.39
N GLU A 179 13.72 14.00 31.62
CA GLU A 179 12.52 14.86 31.69
C GLU A 179 12.19 15.71 30.43
N GLU A 180 12.18 15.11 29.22
CA GLU A 180 11.89 15.83 27.96
C GLU A 180 10.46 15.69 27.41
N GLY A 181 9.55 14.99 28.09
CA GLY A 181 8.16 14.83 27.63
C GLY A 181 7.29 16.09 27.73
N ALA A 182 7.52 16.95 28.72
CA ALA A 182 6.74 18.17 28.94
C ALA A 182 7.33 19.41 28.24
N LYS A 183 8.63 19.38 27.92
CA LYS A 183 9.33 20.51 27.30
C LYS A 183 9.03 20.64 25.80
N TYR A 184 8.66 19.55 25.14
CA TYR A 184 8.39 19.57 23.70
C TYR A 184 7.06 20.26 23.34
N GLU A 185 6.01 20.15 24.16
CA GLU A 185 4.77 20.92 23.94
C GLU A 185 4.95 22.40 24.28
N GLU A 186 5.68 22.73 25.36
CA GLU A 186 5.91 24.13 25.77
C GLU A 186 6.90 24.87 24.83
N GLU A 187 7.92 24.21 24.26
CA GLU A 187 8.80 24.79 23.23
C GLU A 187 8.12 24.91 21.85
N THR A 188 7.03 24.18 21.58
CA THR A 188 6.24 24.40 20.35
C THR A 188 5.33 25.62 20.43
N ASP A 189 4.86 25.99 21.62
CA ASP A 189 4.02 27.18 21.85
C ASP A 189 4.86 28.44 22.11
N MET A 190 6.07 28.29 22.65
CA MET A 190 7.03 29.39 22.83
C MET A 190 7.82 29.68 21.55
N GLY A 191 7.09 30.16 20.54
CA GLY A 191 7.61 31.22 19.69
C GLY A 191 8.90 30.91 18.95
N ARG A 192 8.93 29.80 18.19
CA ARG A 192 9.81 29.69 17.00
C ARG A 192 9.35 30.67 15.92
N THR A 193 9.44 31.96 16.23
CA THR A 193 9.28 33.11 15.36
C THR A 193 10.57 33.40 14.60
N GLN A 194 11.27 32.34 14.17
CA GLN A 194 12.06 32.48 12.96
C GLN A 194 11.05 32.90 11.89
N LYS A 195 11.17 34.13 11.39
CA LYS A 195 10.45 34.56 10.20
C LYS A 195 10.89 33.60 9.10
N ASN A 196 10.14 32.53 8.93
CA ASN A 196 10.35 31.50 7.95
C ASN A 196 9.99 32.16 6.61
N SER A 197 10.88 33.03 6.13
CA SER A 197 10.68 33.95 5.01
C SER A 197 10.50 33.21 3.69
N THR A 198 10.57 31.89 3.72
CA THR A 198 10.34 30.97 2.62
C THR A 198 9.44 29.80 3.04
N ARG A 199 8.47 30.01 3.95
CA ARG A 199 7.40 29.01 4.14
C ARG A 199 6.68 28.88 2.81
N ASN A 200 6.78 27.71 2.19
CA ASN A 200 6.14 27.43 0.90
C ASN A 200 4.67 27.83 0.98
N LEU A 201 4.21 28.66 0.04
CA LEU A 201 2.83 29.17 0.01
C LEU A 201 1.80 28.05 -0.17
N ARG A 202 2.22 26.92 -0.72
CA ARG A 202 1.39 25.73 -0.84
C ARG A 202 1.19 25.11 0.55
N LEU A 203 -0.05 25.10 1.02
CA LEU A 203 -0.46 24.30 2.17
C LEU A 203 -0.19 22.82 1.87
N ARG A 204 0.48 22.15 2.81
CA ARG A 204 0.79 20.72 2.70
C ARG A 204 -0.43 19.85 3.01
N GLU A 205 -1.36 20.38 3.81
CA GLU A 205 -2.64 19.76 4.16
C GLU A 205 -3.54 19.59 2.93
N ASP A 206 -3.49 20.55 1.99
CA ASP A 206 -4.27 20.50 0.75
C ASP A 206 -3.57 19.64 -0.31
N THR A 207 -4.12 18.45 -0.53
CA THR A 207 -3.67 17.58 -1.62
C THR A 207 -4.08 18.15 -2.99
N ALA A 208 -3.18 18.09 -3.97
CA ALA A 208 -3.51 18.55 -5.31
C ALA A 208 -4.52 17.59 -5.95
N LYS A 209 -5.44 18.12 -6.76
CA LYS A 209 -6.53 17.35 -7.35
C LYS A 209 -6.07 16.16 -8.20
N TYR A 210 -5.00 16.30 -8.98
CA TYR A 210 -4.41 15.23 -9.79
C TYR A 210 -3.66 14.15 -8.98
N LEU A 211 -3.43 14.37 -7.69
CA LEU A 211 -2.84 13.37 -6.78
C LEU A 211 -3.91 12.60 -6.02
N LYS A 212 -5.19 12.99 -6.13
CA LYS A 212 -6.30 12.28 -5.46
C LYS A 212 -6.44 10.86 -5.99
N ASN A 213 -6.31 10.68 -7.31
CA ASN A 213 -6.29 9.38 -7.98
C ASN A 213 -5.07 9.34 -8.91
N LEU A 214 -4.15 8.40 -8.69
CA LEU A 214 -2.92 8.25 -9.49
C LEU A 214 -3.12 7.38 -10.74
N ASP A 215 -4.28 6.72 -10.85
CA ASP A 215 -4.65 5.94 -12.02
C ASP A 215 -4.77 6.83 -13.26
N LEU A 216 -4.10 6.43 -14.35
CA LEU A 216 -4.04 7.21 -15.60
C LEU A 216 -5.40 7.38 -16.27
N ASP A 217 -6.30 6.42 -16.08
CA ASP A 217 -7.67 6.41 -16.63
C ASP A 217 -8.69 7.11 -15.71
N SER A 218 -8.23 7.75 -14.63
CA SER A 218 -9.11 8.48 -13.72
C SER A 218 -9.56 9.83 -14.31
N ALA A 219 -10.35 10.59 -13.53
CA ALA A 219 -10.86 11.89 -13.93
C ALA A 219 -9.74 12.84 -14.42
N ARG A 220 -9.95 13.45 -15.60
CA ARG A 220 -8.98 14.31 -16.25
C ARG A 220 -8.76 15.61 -15.48
N TYR A 221 -7.51 15.90 -15.13
CA TYR A 221 -7.11 17.21 -14.59
C TYR A 221 -6.60 18.14 -15.71
N ASP A 222 -7.25 19.29 -15.93
CA ASP A 222 -6.69 20.33 -16.80
C ASP A 222 -5.71 21.22 -15.98
N PRO A 223 -4.39 21.16 -16.23
CA PRO A 223 -3.41 21.96 -15.50
C PRO A 223 -3.50 23.47 -15.80
N LYS A 224 -4.15 23.86 -16.91
CA LYS A 224 -4.27 25.26 -17.32
C LYS A 224 -5.33 25.99 -16.50
N THR A 225 -6.53 25.43 -16.43
CA THR A 225 -7.64 25.97 -15.64
C THR A 225 -7.62 25.49 -14.19
N ARG A 226 -6.81 24.47 -13.89
CA ARG A 226 -6.72 23.79 -12.59
C ARG A 226 -8.04 23.15 -12.14
N SER A 227 -8.89 22.79 -13.10
CA SER A 227 -10.16 22.09 -12.86
C SER A 227 -10.00 20.58 -13.08
N MET A 228 -10.73 19.79 -12.28
CA MET A 228 -10.96 18.38 -12.61
C MET A 228 -12.24 18.29 -13.42
N GLU A 229 -12.20 17.58 -14.54
CA GLU A 229 -13.40 17.28 -15.30
C GLU A 229 -14.13 16.11 -14.64
N ALA A 230 -15.40 16.34 -14.26
CA ALA A 230 -16.28 15.30 -13.76
C ALA A 230 -16.67 14.39 -14.93
N GLY A 231 -15.89 13.34 -15.17
CA GLY A 231 -16.06 12.56 -16.38
C GLY A 231 -15.22 11.30 -16.43
N ALA A 232 -15.46 10.37 -15.51
CA ALA A 232 -15.21 8.96 -15.76
C ALA A 232 -16.19 8.15 -14.91
N GLU A 233 -17.00 7.32 -15.56
CA GLU A 233 -18.02 6.41 -14.97
C GLU A 233 -17.43 5.31 -14.05
N GLY A 234 -16.24 5.54 -13.48
CA GLY A 234 -15.58 4.72 -12.46
C GLY A 234 -15.06 5.52 -11.26
N ALA A 235 -15.23 6.84 -11.21
CA ALA A 235 -14.75 7.70 -10.11
C ALA A 235 -15.70 7.75 -8.90
N ALA A 236 -16.67 6.83 -8.81
CA ALA A 236 -17.72 6.78 -7.80
C ALA A 236 -17.27 6.19 -6.45
N LEU A 237 -16.02 6.40 -6.04
CA LEU A 237 -15.52 5.91 -4.75
C LEU A 237 -14.89 6.98 -3.85
N ASN A 238 -14.61 8.19 -4.37
CA ASN A 238 -14.11 9.30 -3.56
C ASN A 238 -15.09 10.47 -3.66
N ASP A 239 -15.90 10.64 -2.61
CA ASP A 239 -16.88 11.74 -2.41
C ASP A 239 -16.29 13.11 -2.79
N LEU A 240 -14.99 13.32 -2.52
CA LEU A 240 -14.24 14.57 -2.72
C LEU A 240 -13.80 14.88 -4.16
N VAL A 241 -14.01 13.97 -5.13
CA VAL A 241 -13.58 14.15 -6.54
C VAL A 241 -14.75 14.47 -7.46
N ALA A 242 -15.95 13.96 -7.12
CA ALA A 242 -17.19 14.33 -7.81
C ALA A 242 -17.60 15.80 -7.53
N GLU A 243 -16.96 16.44 -6.55
CA GLU A 243 -17.31 17.76 -6.05
C GLU A 243 -17.29 18.84 -7.11
N GLU A 244 -16.27 19.06 -7.94
CA GLU A 244 -16.26 20.31 -8.72
C GLU A 244 -17.40 20.42 -9.76
N GLY A 245 -17.82 19.30 -10.38
CA GLY A 245 -19.00 19.27 -11.26
C GLY A 245 -20.31 19.31 -10.47
N PHE A 246 -20.36 18.61 -9.33
CA PHE A 246 -21.52 18.54 -8.45
C PHE A 246 -21.77 19.86 -7.69
N GLU A 247 -20.73 20.49 -7.14
CA GLU A 247 -20.68 21.82 -6.50
C GLU A 247 -21.16 22.91 -7.47
N LYS A 248 -20.77 22.84 -8.76
CA LYS A 248 -21.26 23.80 -9.76
C LYS A 248 -22.77 23.72 -9.98
N ALA A 249 -23.34 22.52 -9.89
CA ALA A 249 -24.78 22.29 -10.09
C ALA A 249 -25.60 22.31 -8.79
N SER A 250 -24.97 22.23 -7.63
CA SER A 250 -25.65 22.13 -6.33
C SER A 250 -25.91 23.50 -5.69
N GLY A 251 -26.76 23.50 -4.67
CA GLY A 251 -27.15 24.71 -3.92
C GLY A 251 -28.00 25.68 -4.75
N ASP A 252 -27.68 26.98 -4.62
CA ASP A 252 -28.44 28.09 -5.19
C ASP A 252 -28.45 28.09 -6.73
N ALA A 253 -27.47 27.45 -7.37
CA ALA A 253 -27.41 27.34 -8.83
C ALA A 253 -28.64 26.60 -9.38
N ALA A 254 -29.00 25.46 -8.80
CA ALA A 254 -30.19 24.71 -9.20
C ALA A 254 -31.49 25.50 -8.94
N GLU A 255 -31.55 26.28 -7.85
CA GLU A 255 -32.71 27.11 -7.57
C GLU A 255 -32.84 28.27 -8.57
N PHE A 256 -31.72 28.88 -8.93
CA PHE A 256 -31.63 29.93 -9.93
C PHE A 256 -32.01 29.42 -11.32
N GLU A 257 -31.56 28.23 -11.73
CA GLU A 257 -31.99 27.59 -12.98
C GLU A 257 -33.50 27.33 -13.00
N ARG A 258 -34.07 26.81 -11.90
CA ARG A 258 -35.53 26.68 -11.74
C ARG A 258 -36.24 28.03 -11.83
N ALA A 259 -35.61 29.11 -11.35
CA ALA A 259 -36.20 30.45 -11.39
C ALA A 259 -36.17 31.04 -12.81
N GLN A 260 -35.07 30.78 -13.52
CA GLN A 260 -34.86 31.23 -14.88
C GLN A 260 -35.77 30.48 -15.86
N THR A 261 -35.89 29.16 -15.73
CA THR A 261 -36.85 28.35 -16.49
C THR A 261 -38.29 28.79 -16.22
N TYR A 262 -38.63 29.03 -14.95
CA TYR A 262 -39.93 29.57 -14.59
C TYR A 262 -40.23 30.95 -15.22
N ALA A 263 -39.25 31.86 -15.20
CA ALA A 263 -39.36 33.16 -15.85
C ALA A 263 -39.63 33.00 -17.36
N TRP A 264 -38.92 32.10 -18.04
CA TRP A 264 -39.16 31.79 -19.45
C TRP A 264 -40.56 31.20 -19.70
N GLU A 265 -40.99 30.24 -18.88
CA GLU A 265 -42.33 29.64 -19.01
C GLU A 265 -43.45 30.68 -18.84
N THR A 266 -43.33 31.60 -17.88
CA THR A 266 -44.33 32.66 -17.68
C THR A 266 -44.35 33.67 -18.84
N GLN A 267 -43.18 33.94 -19.43
CA GLN A 267 -43.06 34.79 -20.59
C GLN A 267 -43.68 34.15 -21.84
N GLU A 268 -43.45 32.85 -22.06
CA GLU A 268 -44.03 32.09 -23.18
C GLU A 268 -45.54 31.90 -23.03
N ARG A 269 -46.03 31.63 -21.81
CA ARG A 269 -47.47 31.52 -21.52
C ARG A 269 -48.21 32.85 -21.68
N GLY A 270 -47.48 33.97 -21.65
CA GLY A 270 -48.05 35.31 -21.74
C GLY A 270 -48.80 35.73 -20.47
N ASP A 271 -48.40 35.19 -19.31
CA ASP A 271 -49.00 35.51 -18.02
C ASP A 271 -48.83 37.01 -17.71
N ARG A 272 -49.78 37.57 -16.95
CA ARG A 272 -49.78 39.01 -16.58
C ARG A 272 -48.58 39.37 -15.70
N ASP A 273 -48.15 38.43 -14.87
CA ASP A 273 -47.04 38.58 -13.93
C ASP A 273 -45.75 38.10 -14.59
N LYS A 274 -45.25 38.90 -15.54
CA LYS A 274 -43.99 38.63 -16.24
C LYS A 274 -42.82 38.86 -15.30
N ILE A 275 -42.00 37.84 -15.12
CA ILE A 275 -40.85 37.89 -14.23
C ILE A 275 -39.58 37.88 -15.08
N HIS A 276 -38.64 38.76 -14.77
CA HIS A 276 -37.31 38.76 -15.39
C HIS A 276 -36.24 38.74 -14.31
N MET A 277 -35.45 37.67 -14.27
CA MET A 277 -34.47 37.42 -13.20
C MET A 277 -33.39 38.51 -13.10
N GLN A 278 -32.86 38.98 -14.23
CA GLN A 278 -31.78 39.97 -14.28
C GLN A 278 -32.28 41.43 -14.16
N ALA A 279 -33.47 41.75 -14.70
CA ALA A 279 -34.01 43.10 -14.66
C ALA A 279 -34.63 43.44 -13.30
N ASN A 280 -35.46 42.54 -12.74
CA ASN A 280 -36.15 42.74 -11.47
C ASN A 280 -35.99 41.49 -10.55
N PRO A 281 -34.80 41.23 -10.00
CA PRO A 281 -34.52 40.02 -9.21
C PRO A 281 -35.35 39.93 -7.92
N THR A 282 -35.64 41.07 -7.28
CA THR A 282 -36.40 41.11 -6.03
C THR A 282 -37.88 40.77 -6.23
N GLU A 283 -38.47 41.27 -7.32
CA GLU A 283 -39.83 40.92 -7.73
C GLU A 283 -39.93 39.43 -8.09
N ALA A 284 -38.93 38.90 -8.80
CA ALA A 284 -38.83 37.49 -9.13
C ALA A 284 -38.78 36.58 -7.89
N LEU A 285 -38.01 36.98 -6.88
CA LEU A 285 -37.91 36.25 -5.62
C LEU A 285 -39.24 36.30 -4.84
N LEU A 286 -39.87 37.47 -4.72
CA LEU A 286 -41.14 37.61 -4.00
C LEU A 286 -42.27 36.81 -4.65
N THR A 287 -42.36 36.85 -5.98
CA THR A 287 -43.36 36.08 -6.73
C THR A 287 -43.13 34.57 -6.59
N ARG A 288 -41.87 34.11 -6.58
CA ARG A 288 -41.54 32.70 -6.32
C ARG A 288 -41.90 32.26 -4.90
N LYS A 289 -41.62 33.08 -3.88
CA LYS A 289 -42.03 32.78 -2.49
C LYS A 289 -43.54 32.65 -2.35
N ARG A 290 -44.30 33.60 -2.92
CA ARG A 290 -45.77 33.53 -2.95
C ARG A 290 -46.26 32.28 -3.65
N LYS A 291 -45.65 31.90 -4.78
CA LYS A 291 -46.02 30.70 -5.53
C LYS A 291 -45.71 29.41 -4.77
N ALA A 292 -44.56 29.34 -4.09
CA ALA A 292 -44.24 28.20 -3.22
C ALA A 292 -45.29 28.05 -2.10
N GLU A 293 -45.70 29.15 -1.46
CA GLU A 293 -46.77 29.13 -0.45
C GLU A 293 -48.11 28.68 -1.07
N GLU A 294 -48.46 29.19 -2.25
CA GLU A 294 -49.67 28.77 -2.97
C GLU A 294 -49.64 27.29 -3.39
N GLU A 295 -48.48 26.77 -3.79
CA GLU A 295 -48.30 25.36 -4.19
C GLU A 295 -48.45 24.44 -2.98
N VAL A 296 -47.90 24.82 -1.83
CA VAL A 296 -48.12 24.10 -0.56
C VAL A 296 -49.61 24.08 -0.22
N GLN A 297 -50.29 25.23 -0.29
CA GLN A 297 -51.73 25.30 -0.04
C GLN A 297 -52.54 24.46 -1.03
N LYS A 298 -52.20 24.51 -2.32
CA LYS A 298 -52.85 23.69 -3.37
C LYS A 298 -52.58 22.20 -3.15
N ALA A 299 -51.38 21.81 -2.71
CA ALA A 299 -51.03 20.44 -2.40
C ALA A 299 -51.82 19.92 -1.18
N GLU A 300 -51.93 20.73 -0.13
CA GLU A 300 -52.77 20.42 1.04
C GLU A 300 -54.25 20.31 0.69
N ALA A 301 -54.77 21.24 -0.11
CA ALA A 301 -56.15 21.21 -0.58
C ALA A 301 -56.43 19.97 -1.44
N LYS A 302 -55.50 19.61 -2.34
CA LYS A 302 -55.56 18.37 -3.12
C LYS A 302 -55.51 17.15 -2.20
N ARG A 303 -54.62 17.13 -1.20
CA ARG A 303 -54.51 16.04 -0.22
C ARG A 303 -55.80 15.88 0.58
N LYS A 304 -56.42 16.98 1.03
CA LYS A 304 -57.71 16.98 1.71
C LYS A 304 -58.82 16.47 0.79
N ALA A 305 -58.93 17.01 -0.42
CA ALA A 305 -59.93 16.57 -1.40
C ALA A 305 -59.78 15.09 -1.80
N LEU A 306 -58.54 14.57 -1.85
CA LEU A 306 -58.28 13.14 -2.05
C LEU A 306 -58.66 12.32 -0.81
N ALA A 307 -58.35 12.79 0.39
CA ALA A 307 -58.75 12.14 1.63
C ALA A 307 -60.28 12.09 1.80
N ASP A 308 -61.00 13.12 1.37
CA ASP A 308 -62.47 13.16 1.43
C ASP A 308 -63.10 12.19 0.40
N LYS A 309 -62.48 12.03 -0.77
CA LYS A 309 -62.96 11.15 -1.83
C LYS A 309 -62.61 9.68 -1.63
N TYR A 310 -61.44 9.40 -1.06
CA TYR A 310 -60.87 8.04 -1.00
C TYR A 310 -60.56 7.56 0.43
N GLY A 311 -60.85 8.37 1.45
CA GLY A 311 -60.50 8.11 2.85
C GLY A 311 -59.05 8.47 3.16
N SER A 312 -58.76 8.87 4.41
CA SER A 312 -57.37 9.02 4.85
C SER A 312 -56.71 7.64 4.99
N GLN A 313 -55.43 7.51 4.61
CA GLN A 313 -54.69 6.24 4.74
C GLN A 313 -54.74 5.67 6.18
N ASP A 314 -54.88 6.52 7.20
CA ASP A 314 -55.02 6.12 8.59
C ASP A 314 -56.32 5.33 8.88
N THR A 315 -57.38 5.57 8.10
CA THR A 315 -58.63 4.77 8.16
C THR A 315 -58.54 3.46 7.37
N VAL A 316 -57.64 3.37 6.39
CA VAL A 316 -57.42 2.16 5.58
C VAL A 316 -56.47 1.18 6.30
N ALA A 317 -55.48 1.69 7.05
CA ALA A 317 -54.59 0.88 7.88
C ALA A 317 -55.31 0.22 9.07
N LYS A 318 -56.43 0.79 9.53
CA LYS A 318 -57.32 0.22 10.56
C LYS A 318 -58.56 -0.43 9.93
N LYS A 319 -58.38 -1.39 9.03
CA LYS A 319 -59.49 -2.32 8.72
C LYS A 319 -59.71 -3.26 9.91
N PRO A 320 -60.94 -3.50 10.38
CA PRO A 320 -61.20 -4.54 11.37
C PRO A 320 -60.78 -5.89 10.78
N ALA A 321 -60.05 -6.69 11.55
CA ALA A 321 -59.50 -7.99 11.16
C ALA A 321 -60.53 -8.96 10.51
N LEU A 322 -61.82 -8.70 10.69
CA LEU A 322 -62.94 -9.49 10.18
C LEU A 322 -63.19 -9.34 8.67
N LEU A 323 -62.69 -8.26 8.03
CA LEU A 323 -62.85 -8.01 6.59
C LEU A 323 -61.64 -8.44 5.76
N ALA A 324 -60.53 -8.83 6.39
CA ALA A 324 -59.37 -9.42 5.70
C ALA A 324 -59.62 -10.87 5.24
N ALA A 325 -60.68 -11.52 5.76
CA ALA A 325 -61.08 -12.88 5.40
C ALA A 325 -62.03 -12.93 4.18
N ALA A 326 -62.58 -11.80 3.73
CA ALA A 326 -63.35 -11.72 2.50
C ALA A 326 -62.39 -11.54 1.31
N GLN A 327 -61.82 -12.66 0.85
CA GLN A 327 -61.11 -12.72 -0.44
C GLN A 327 -62.12 -12.42 -1.56
N THR A 328 -62.10 -11.18 -2.06
CA THR A 328 -62.64 -10.91 -3.40
C THR A 328 -61.65 -11.48 -4.41
N SER A 329 -62.15 -12.26 -5.35
CA SER A 329 -61.36 -13.20 -6.17
C SER A 329 -60.63 -12.57 -7.36
N GLU A 330 -60.45 -11.25 -7.41
CA GLU A 330 -59.89 -10.58 -8.59
C GLU A 330 -58.85 -9.53 -8.18
N ARG A 331 -57.65 -9.99 -7.83
CA ARG A 331 -56.45 -9.15 -7.76
C ARG A 331 -55.92 -8.95 -9.18
N TYR A 332 -56.03 -7.74 -9.72
CA TYR A 332 -55.43 -7.40 -11.00
C TYR A 332 -53.89 -7.43 -10.88
N VAL A 333 -53.26 -8.25 -11.72
CA VAL A 333 -51.81 -8.50 -11.74
C VAL A 333 -51.31 -8.12 -13.13
N GLU A 334 -50.51 -7.07 -13.22
CA GLU A 334 -49.84 -6.70 -14.46
C GLU A 334 -48.55 -7.51 -14.59
N TYR A 335 -48.39 -8.19 -15.73
CA TYR A 335 -47.17 -8.90 -16.09
C TYR A 335 -46.36 -8.03 -17.05
N ASP A 336 -45.07 -7.82 -16.77
CA ASP A 336 -44.14 -7.25 -17.73
C ASP A 336 -43.98 -8.18 -18.94
N GLU A 337 -43.39 -7.71 -20.05
CA GLU A 337 -43.16 -8.48 -21.30
C GLU A 337 -42.38 -9.81 -21.09
N ARG A 338 -41.76 -9.98 -19.92
CA ARG A 338 -41.04 -11.17 -19.47
C ARG A 338 -41.86 -12.07 -18.52
N GLY A 339 -43.16 -11.84 -18.37
CA GLY A 339 -44.07 -12.65 -17.55
C GLY A 339 -43.90 -12.49 -16.04
N ARG A 340 -43.33 -11.37 -15.56
CA ARG A 340 -43.12 -11.10 -14.13
C ARG A 340 -44.09 -10.05 -13.62
N ILE A 341 -44.56 -10.22 -12.38
CA ILE A 341 -45.54 -9.32 -11.75
C ILE A 341 -44.87 -7.98 -11.44
N LYS A 342 -45.46 -6.91 -11.98
CA LYS A 342 -44.95 -5.55 -11.79
C LYS A 342 -45.20 -5.06 -10.35
N GLY A 343 -44.14 -4.70 -9.64
CA GLY A 343 -44.20 -4.14 -8.29
C GLY A 343 -44.12 -5.13 -7.12
N GLU A 344 -43.92 -6.43 -7.38
CA GLU A 344 -43.59 -7.38 -6.31
C GLU A 344 -42.06 -7.46 -6.14
N GLU A 345 -41.57 -7.21 -4.93
CA GLU A 345 -40.15 -7.33 -4.61
C GLU A 345 -39.68 -8.77 -4.86
N LYS A 346 -38.57 -8.92 -5.58
CA LYS A 346 -37.99 -10.25 -5.85
C LYS A 346 -37.60 -10.88 -4.51
N LYS A 347 -38.37 -11.87 -4.05
CA LYS A 347 -37.95 -12.72 -2.94
C LYS A 347 -36.67 -13.45 -3.37
N ALA A 348 -35.61 -13.29 -2.58
CA ALA A 348 -34.40 -14.07 -2.78
C ALA A 348 -34.76 -15.57 -2.70
N GLU A 349 -34.45 -16.31 -3.76
CA GLU A 349 -34.65 -17.75 -3.79
C GLU A 349 -33.70 -18.37 -2.77
N LYS A 350 -34.28 -19.00 -1.74
CA LYS A 350 -33.50 -19.83 -0.81
C LYS A 350 -32.92 -20.99 -1.60
N SER A 351 -31.64 -21.28 -1.40
CA SER A 351 -30.99 -22.43 -2.02
C SER A 351 -31.63 -23.75 -1.55
N MET A 352 -31.37 -24.82 -2.31
CA MET A 352 -31.89 -26.16 -2.02
C MET A 352 -31.44 -26.71 -0.65
N TYR A 353 -30.39 -26.12 -0.07
CA TYR A 353 -29.87 -26.49 1.24
C TYR A 353 -30.53 -25.64 2.32
N ALA A 354 -30.72 -26.22 3.50
CA ALA A 354 -31.24 -25.46 4.64
C ALA A 354 -30.21 -24.38 5.03
N GLU A 355 -30.52 -23.14 4.66
CA GLU A 355 -29.77 -21.94 5.03
C GLU A 355 -30.03 -21.63 6.51
N ASP A 356 -29.05 -20.98 7.16
CA ASP A 356 -29.16 -20.53 8.56
C ASP A 356 -29.43 -21.65 9.58
N VAL A 357 -28.90 -22.86 9.35
CA VAL A 357 -28.92 -23.93 10.37
C VAL A 357 -27.83 -23.67 11.40
N LEU A 358 -28.25 -23.06 12.51
CA LEU A 358 -27.40 -22.78 13.65
C LEU A 358 -27.32 -24.02 14.55
N ILE A 359 -26.15 -24.66 14.59
CA ILE A 359 -25.91 -25.87 15.38
C ILE A 359 -25.35 -25.43 16.74
N ASN A 360 -25.74 -26.09 17.85
CA ASN A 360 -25.12 -25.94 19.18
C ASN A 360 -24.93 -24.48 19.68
N ASN A 361 -25.98 -23.66 19.53
CA ASN A 361 -26.07 -22.27 20.03
C ASN A 361 -25.06 -21.27 19.43
N HIS A 362 -24.49 -21.57 18.26
CA HIS A 362 -23.76 -20.58 17.47
C HIS A 362 -24.72 -19.57 16.84
N THR A 363 -24.30 -18.31 16.67
CA THR A 363 -25.09 -17.28 15.95
C THR A 363 -24.70 -17.16 14.47
N SER A 364 -23.77 -18.00 14.02
CA SER A 364 -23.26 -18.04 12.66
C SER A 364 -23.13 -19.49 12.17
N VAL A 365 -23.23 -19.70 10.86
CA VAL A 365 -23.13 -21.04 10.24
C VAL A 365 -21.67 -21.48 10.16
N TRP A 366 -21.41 -22.78 10.27
CA TRP A 366 -20.07 -23.35 10.07
C TRP A 366 -19.50 -22.97 8.70
N GLY A 367 -18.28 -22.41 8.68
CA GLY A 367 -17.66 -21.91 7.45
C GLY A 367 -17.89 -20.42 7.19
N SER A 368 -18.57 -19.72 8.11
CA SER A 368 -18.69 -18.25 8.06
C SER A 368 -17.40 -17.52 8.44
N TRP A 369 -16.37 -18.23 8.90
CA TRP A 369 -15.07 -17.67 9.28
C TRP A 369 -13.93 -18.56 8.80
N TRP A 370 -12.80 -17.96 8.44
CA TRP A 370 -11.64 -18.63 7.88
C TRP A 370 -10.35 -18.01 8.41
N LYS A 371 -9.44 -18.86 8.91
CA LYS A 371 -8.09 -18.46 9.36
C LYS A 371 -7.14 -19.63 9.28
N ASP A 372 -5.88 -19.39 8.89
CA ASP A 372 -4.80 -20.38 8.85
C ASP A 372 -5.18 -21.72 8.21
N PHE A 373 -5.79 -21.66 7.02
CA PHE A 373 -6.28 -22.81 6.27
C PHE A 373 -7.37 -23.66 6.94
N GLN A 374 -8.03 -23.14 7.97
CA GLN A 374 -9.12 -23.80 8.68
C GLN A 374 -10.41 -22.96 8.64
N TRP A 375 -11.54 -23.65 8.42
CA TRP A 375 -12.87 -23.06 8.51
C TRP A 375 -13.37 -23.14 9.95
N GLY A 376 -14.09 -22.10 10.38
CA GLY A 376 -14.70 -22.04 11.70
C GLY A 376 -16.01 -21.26 11.72
N TYR A 377 -16.52 -21.04 12.94
CA TYR A 377 -17.69 -20.20 13.20
C TYR A 377 -17.27 -18.74 13.40
N ALA A 378 -18.00 -17.78 12.83
CA ALA A 378 -17.70 -16.35 12.98
C ALA A 378 -18.02 -15.81 14.38
N CYS A 379 -18.99 -16.41 15.07
CA CYS A 379 -19.38 -15.96 16.40
C CYS A 379 -18.25 -16.10 17.44
N CYS A 380 -17.57 -17.25 17.47
CA CYS A 380 -16.58 -17.55 18.52
C CYS A 380 -15.19 -17.98 17.98
N HIS A 381 -14.95 -17.89 16.66
CA HIS A 381 -13.70 -18.29 15.99
C HIS A 381 -13.25 -19.74 16.26
N SER A 382 -14.16 -20.62 16.67
CA SER A 382 -13.85 -22.04 16.88
C SER A 382 -13.68 -22.75 15.53
N THR A 383 -12.55 -23.45 15.38
CA THR A 383 -12.22 -24.29 14.21
C THR A 383 -12.66 -25.75 14.38
N MET A 384 -13.48 -26.06 15.38
CA MET A 384 -14.04 -27.40 15.61
C MET A 384 -15.53 -27.44 15.26
N LYS A 385 -15.91 -28.27 14.28
CA LYS A 385 -17.32 -28.41 13.85
C LYS A 385 -18.14 -29.08 14.95
N ASN A 386 -19.33 -28.55 15.24
CA ASN A 386 -20.24 -29.00 16.30
C ASN A 386 -19.76 -28.75 17.75
N SER A 387 -18.78 -27.88 17.98
CA SER A 387 -18.52 -27.36 19.34
C SER A 387 -19.71 -26.53 19.84
N PHE A 388 -19.84 -26.35 21.15
CA PHE A 388 -20.75 -25.35 21.70
C PHE A 388 -20.15 -23.95 21.54
N CYS A 389 -20.99 -22.94 21.30
CA CYS A 389 -20.55 -21.56 21.17
C CYS A 389 -19.91 -21.05 22.47
N THR A 390 -18.65 -20.62 22.38
CA THR A 390 -17.87 -20.03 23.49
C THR A 390 -18.02 -18.50 23.58
N GLY A 391 -18.85 -17.89 22.73
CA GLY A 391 -19.12 -16.45 22.75
C GLY A 391 -17.90 -15.58 22.48
N GLU A 392 -17.92 -14.35 22.97
CA GLU A 392 -16.83 -13.38 22.84
C GLU A 392 -15.60 -13.75 23.70
N GLU A 393 -15.81 -14.41 24.84
CA GLU A 393 -14.73 -14.90 25.71
C GLU A 393 -13.84 -15.92 24.99
N GLY A 394 -14.44 -16.82 24.19
CA GLY A 394 -13.69 -17.76 23.37
C GLY A 394 -12.86 -17.09 22.27
N ARG A 395 -13.30 -15.94 21.76
CA ARG A 395 -12.55 -15.14 20.78
C ARG A 395 -11.32 -14.50 21.42
N GLN A 396 -11.51 -13.88 22.58
CA GLN A 396 -10.43 -13.27 23.35
C GLN A 396 -9.38 -14.31 23.75
N ALA A 397 -9.81 -15.46 24.27
CA ALA A 397 -8.91 -16.55 24.61
C ALA A 397 -8.11 -17.09 23.41
N ALA A 398 -8.72 -17.15 22.22
CA ALA A 398 -8.03 -17.57 21.00
C ALA A 398 -6.99 -16.52 20.52
N GLU A 399 -7.33 -15.23 20.62
CA GLU A 399 -6.41 -14.13 20.30
C GLU A 399 -5.25 -14.05 21.31
N GLU A 400 -5.51 -14.27 22.59
CA GLU A 400 -4.49 -14.36 23.64
C GLU A 400 -3.57 -15.57 23.46
N ALA A 401 -4.12 -16.74 23.10
CA ALA A 401 -3.33 -17.92 22.79
C ALA A 401 -2.43 -17.70 21.57
N GLU A 402 -2.89 -16.96 20.56
CA GLU A 402 -2.08 -16.59 19.41
C GLU A 402 -1.00 -15.56 19.74
N ARG A 403 -1.32 -14.52 20.55
CA ARG A 403 -0.31 -13.58 21.05
C ARG A 403 0.77 -14.30 21.84
N PHE A 404 0.37 -15.24 22.70
CA PHE A 404 1.28 -16.09 23.44
C PHE A 404 2.13 -16.98 22.51
N SER A 405 1.52 -17.59 21.49
CA SER A 405 2.26 -18.39 20.49
C SER A 405 3.22 -17.56 19.63
N ARG A 406 2.97 -16.26 19.48
CA ARG A 406 3.84 -15.29 18.78
C ARG A 406 4.92 -14.70 19.69
N GLY A 407 4.95 -15.09 20.98
CA GLY A 407 5.94 -14.64 21.96
C GLY A 407 5.69 -13.23 22.50
N GLU A 408 4.50 -12.64 22.25
CA GLU A 408 4.07 -11.42 22.92
C GLU A 408 3.55 -11.79 24.33
N GLY A 409 4.03 -11.08 25.35
CA GLY A 409 3.66 -11.34 26.74
C GLY A 409 2.15 -11.19 26.98
N LEU A 410 1.58 -12.08 27.79
CA LEU A 410 0.19 -11.97 28.24
C LEU A 410 0.00 -10.64 29.00
N PRO A 411 -1.12 -9.92 28.81
CA PRO A 411 -1.42 -8.72 29.57
C PRO A 411 -1.43 -9.04 31.07
N THR A 412 -0.86 -8.14 31.88
CA THR A 412 -0.82 -8.32 33.33
C THR A 412 -2.23 -8.24 33.92
N ALA A 413 -2.48 -8.87 35.07
CA ALA A 413 -3.80 -8.90 35.72
C ALA A 413 -4.40 -7.50 35.98
N LYS A 414 -3.57 -6.45 36.01
CA LYS A 414 -3.98 -5.04 36.06
C LYS A 414 -4.62 -4.53 34.77
N GLU A 415 -4.18 -5.00 33.60
CA GLU A 415 -4.64 -4.55 32.29
C GLU A 415 -5.95 -5.25 31.86
N ALA A 416 -6.18 -6.49 32.34
CA ALA A 416 -7.38 -7.27 32.05
C ALA A 416 -8.59 -6.93 32.97
N GLY A 417 -8.48 -5.92 33.84
CA GLY A 417 -9.58 -5.42 34.68
C GLY A 417 -10.09 -6.38 35.78
N ASN A 418 -9.46 -7.56 35.96
CA ASN A 418 -9.82 -8.56 36.97
C ASN A 418 -8.96 -8.48 38.25
N ALA A 419 -8.19 -7.40 38.43
CA ALA A 419 -7.44 -7.17 39.67
C ALA A 419 -8.36 -6.59 40.76
N ARG A 420 -8.64 -7.38 41.80
CA ARG A 420 -9.10 -6.83 43.08
C ARG A 420 -7.85 -6.37 43.84
N GLU A 421 -7.68 -5.06 44.01
CA GLU A 421 -6.62 -4.53 44.87
C GLU A 421 -6.91 -4.97 46.30
N VAL A 422 -6.03 -5.82 46.84
CA VAL A 422 -6.04 -6.26 48.22
C VAL A 422 -5.07 -5.34 48.97
N ASP A 423 -5.50 -4.79 50.10
CA ASP A 423 -4.72 -3.82 50.85
C ASP A 423 -3.42 -4.45 51.38
N LYS A 424 -2.35 -3.65 51.48
CA LYS A 424 -0.98 -4.14 51.79
C LYS A 424 -0.88 -4.89 53.12
N GLU A 425 -1.82 -4.64 54.03
CA GLU A 425 -1.91 -5.28 55.34
C GLU A 425 -2.53 -6.69 55.27
N GLU A 426 -3.51 -6.92 54.40
CA GLU A 426 -4.13 -8.24 54.19
C GLU A 426 -3.17 -9.20 53.47
N ALA A 427 -2.40 -8.70 52.49
CA ALA A 427 -1.38 -9.49 51.79
C ALA A 427 -0.25 -9.94 52.73
N TRP A 428 0.16 -9.08 53.67
CA TRP A 428 1.18 -9.40 54.68
C TRP A 428 0.65 -10.35 55.77
N GLU A 429 -0.65 -10.33 56.05
CA GLU A 429 -1.30 -11.30 56.95
C GLU A 429 -1.43 -12.69 56.33
N GLU A 430 -1.69 -12.79 55.02
CA GLU A 430 -1.80 -14.06 54.28
C GLU A 430 -0.43 -14.75 54.18
N GLU A 431 0.63 -13.99 53.89
CA GLU A 431 2.03 -14.48 53.86
C GLU A 431 2.48 -14.97 55.26
N LYS A 432 2.11 -14.25 56.33
CA LYS A 432 2.30 -14.69 57.74
C LYS A 432 1.42 -15.88 58.16
N ARG A 433 0.34 -16.16 57.42
CA ARG A 433 -0.56 -17.29 57.69
C ARG A 433 -0.01 -18.57 57.07
N GLU A 434 0.66 -18.47 55.92
CA GLU A 434 1.33 -19.60 55.27
C GLU A 434 2.65 -20.00 55.95
N GLU A 435 3.33 -19.09 56.66
CA GLU A 435 4.55 -19.40 57.43
C GLU A 435 4.32 -20.16 58.75
N ARG A 436 3.07 -20.45 59.15
CA ARG A 436 2.74 -21.24 60.36
C ARG A 436 2.51 -22.73 60.09
N HIS A 437 3.62 -23.41 59.80
CA HIS A 437 4.03 -24.78 60.13
C HIS A 437 2.97 -25.92 60.21
N VAL A 438 3.22 -27.01 59.45
CA VAL A 438 2.96 -28.39 59.90
C VAL A 438 4.23 -29.23 59.76
N SER A 439 4.53 -29.93 60.85
CA SER A 439 5.77 -30.61 61.22
C SER A 439 5.84 -32.09 60.82
N ASN A 440 7.00 -32.54 60.32
CA ASN A 440 7.69 -33.84 60.53
C ASN A 440 8.72 -34.04 59.39
N GLY A 441 9.95 -34.49 59.58
CA GLY A 441 10.72 -34.93 60.73
C GLY A 441 12.22 -35.00 60.35
N GLU A 442 13.05 -35.28 61.34
CA GLU A 442 14.49 -35.07 61.44
C GLU A 442 15.36 -36.02 60.56
N ASP A 443 16.49 -35.53 60.03
CA ASP A 443 17.84 -35.95 60.45
C ASP A 443 18.99 -35.18 59.74
N ARG A 444 20.03 -34.88 60.52
CA ARG A 444 21.31 -34.16 60.22
C ARG A 444 22.25 -34.97 59.28
N PRO A 445 23.50 -34.52 58.96
CA PRO A 445 24.12 -33.18 58.91
C PRO A 445 24.96 -32.93 57.62
N GLU A 446 25.36 -31.69 57.33
CA GLU A 446 26.78 -31.25 57.21
C GLU A 446 26.94 -29.89 56.51
N LYS A 447 27.85 -29.08 57.06
CA LYS A 447 28.28 -27.79 56.53
C LYS A 447 29.25 -28.01 55.37
N VAL A 448 29.02 -27.36 54.23
CA VAL A 448 30.12 -26.94 53.32
C VAL A 448 29.71 -25.69 52.54
N ASN A 449 30.51 -24.64 52.73
CA ASN A 449 30.74 -23.42 51.94
C ASN A 449 29.70 -22.99 50.89
N MET A 450 29.04 -21.85 51.15
CA MET A 450 28.20 -21.14 50.18
C MET A 450 29.08 -20.37 49.17
N ASP A 451 29.44 -21.10 48.12
CA ASP A 451 29.51 -20.75 46.69
C ASP A 451 30.12 -19.42 46.20
N GLU A 452 31.34 -19.57 45.69
CA GLU A 452 32.01 -18.82 44.61
C GLU A 452 31.10 -18.41 43.43
N SER A 453 29.98 -19.11 43.21
CA SER A 453 29.01 -18.81 42.15
C SER A 453 28.35 -17.43 42.31
N LYS A 454 28.16 -16.94 43.55
CA LYS A 454 27.62 -15.58 43.78
C LYS A 454 28.64 -14.47 43.49
N ARG A 455 29.92 -14.69 43.79
CA ARG A 455 31.00 -13.74 43.42
C ARG A 455 31.21 -13.69 41.91
N ARG A 456 31.16 -14.85 41.24
CA ARG A 456 31.27 -14.92 39.78
C ARG A 456 30.11 -14.22 39.06
N MET A 457 28.91 -14.23 39.65
CA MET A 457 27.74 -13.49 39.15
C MET A 457 27.80 -11.99 39.42
N GLU A 458 28.44 -11.54 40.51
CA GLU A 458 28.71 -10.12 40.76
C GLU A 458 29.83 -9.59 39.85
N GLU A 459 30.88 -10.36 39.59
CA GLU A 459 31.96 -9.97 38.66
C GLU A 459 31.51 -9.98 37.18
N LEU A 460 30.51 -10.79 36.82
CA LEU A 460 29.88 -10.74 35.48
C LEU A 460 28.85 -9.60 35.33
N LYS A 461 28.29 -9.08 36.44
CA LYS A 461 27.36 -7.94 36.44
C LYS A 461 28.05 -6.59 36.66
N ALA A 462 29.22 -6.57 37.28
CA ALA A 462 30.07 -5.39 37.36
C ALA A 462 30.88 -5.28 36.05
N GLY A 463 30.28 -4.63 35.05
CA GLY A 463 31.01 -4.15 33.89
C GLY A 463 32.19 -3.25 34.30
N VAL A 464 33.17 -3.10 33.40
CA VAL A 464 34.41 -2.36 33.67
C VAL A 464 34.08 -0.97 34.20
N THR A 465 34.47 -0.71 35.45
CA THR A 465 34.24 0.59 36.07
C THR A 465 35.14 1.64 35.42
N GLU A 466 34.73 2.90 35.42
CA GLU A 466 35.52 4.00 34.87
C GLU A 466 36.92 4.09 35.49
N ALA A 467 37.04 3.73 36.78
CA ALA A 467 38.31 3.64 37.51
C ALA A 467 39.24 2.54 36.98
N ASP A 468 38.70 1.41 36.50
CA ASP A 468 39.48 0.33 35.89
C ASP A 468 39.91 0.68 34.46
N MET A 469 39.08 1.40 33.71
CA MET A 469 39.44 1.97 32.40
C MET A 469 40.51 3.07 32.52
N GLU A 470 40.50 3.84 33.61
CA GLU A 470 41.51 4.89 33.87
C GLU A 470 42.84 4.29 34.35
N LYS A 471 42.80 3.22 35.15
CA LYS A 471 44.00 2.43 35.47
C LYS A 471 44.62 1.78 34.24
N TYR A 472 43.80 1.18 33.36
CA TYR A 472 44.28 0.60 32.11
C TYR A 472 44.85 1.67 31.16
N ARG A 473 44.24 2.86 31.09
CA ARG A 473 44.80 4.01 30.36
C ARG A 473 46.14 4.46 30.94
N ARG A 474 46.28 4.54 32.27
CA ARG A 474 47.56 4.86 32.92
C ARG A 474 48.63 3.82 32.63
N GLU A 475 48.35 2.54 32.84
CA GLU A 475 49.33 1.46 32.57
C GLU A 475 49.78 1.42 31.10
N LYS A 476 48.88 1.69 30.16
CA LYS A 476 49.21 1.73 28.74
C LYS A 476 50.09 2.94 28.39
N VAL A 477 49.82 4.10 28.99
CA VAL A 477 50.63 5.31 28.81
C VAL A 477 52.02 5.10 29.43
N ASP A 478 52.09 4.53 30.63
CA ASP A 478 53.34 4.25 31.34
C ASP A 478 54.22 3.22 30.58
N GLN A 479 53.63 2.21 29.93
CA GLN A 479 54.37 1.28 29.08
C GLN A 479 54.85 1.89 27.75
N SER A 480 54.16 2.93 27.26
CA SER A 480 54.52 3.64 26.03
C SER A 480 55.49 4.80 26.24
N ASP A 481 55.80 5.17 27.49
CA ASP A 481 56.78 6.19 27.82
C ASP A 481 58.22 5.62 27.76
N PRO A 482 59.08 6.09 26.84
CA PRO A 482 60.47 5.66 26.75
C PRO A 482 61.32 6.05 27.98
N MET A 483 60.86 6.95 28.85
CA MET A 483 61.52 7.33 30.10
C MET A 483 61.18 6.41 31.28
N ALA A 484 60.13 5.60 31.21
CA ALA A 484 59.71 4.71 32.30
C ALA A 484 60.78 3.66 32.67
N LYS A 485 61.67 3.30 31.73
CA LYS A 485 62.80 2.38 31.97
C LYS A 485 64.02 3.04 32.64
N LEU A 486 64.03 4.37 32.77
CA LEU A 486 65.13 5.16 33.34
C LEU A 486 64.81 5.71 34.74
N LEU A 487 63.55 5.62 35.18
CA LEU A 487 63.15 5.99 36.53
C LEU A 487 63.58 4.89 37.52
N GLY A 488 64.60 5.19 38.34
CA GLY A 488 65.03 4.34 39.45
C GLY A 488 66.43 3.73 39.33
N THR A 489 67.20 4.06 38.30
CA THR A 489 68.60 3.57 38.11
C THR A 489 69.68 4.62 38.42
N ASP A 490 69.35 5.72 39.09
CA ASP A 490 70.35 6.69 39.56
C ASP A 490 70.91 6.23 40.91
N GLU A 491 72.01 5.48 40.89
CA GLU A 491 72.88 5.31 42.04
C GLU A 491 73.64 6.63 42.29
N LEU A 492 73.32 7.30 43.40
CA LEU A 492 74.12 8.39 43.96
C LEU A 492 75.51 7.85 44.34
N LEU A 493 76.53 8.21 43.57
CA LEU A 493 77.93 8.05 43.96
C LEU A 493 78.27 9.13 45.00
N ASP A 494 78.29 8.75 46.27
CA ASP A 494 78.90 9.56 47.34
C ASP A 494 80.39 9.81 47.03
N SER A 495 80.78 11.08 47.02
CA SER A 495 82.17 11.54 47.05
C SER A 495 82.43 12.28 48.35
#